data_AF-A0A3G9GB50-F1
#
_entry.id   AF-A0A3G9GB50-F1
#
_cell.length_a   1.000
_cell.length_b   1.000
_cell.length_c   1.000
_cell.angle_alpha   90.00
_cell.angle_beta   90.00
_cell.angle_gamma   90.00
#
_symmetry.space_group_name_H-M   'P 1'
#
loop_
_entity.id
_entity.type
_entity.pdbx_description
1 polymer ?
#
loop_
_entity_poly.entity_id
_entity_poly.type
_entity_poly.pdbx_seq_one_letter_code
_entity_poly.pdbx_strand_id
1 'polypeptide(L)'
;MWLSVLLLILTGLLVAALAGLFGGAFRAWDAGPLPDPQILSSAPPLAPSPARRREESWVRRPWPYIRDRLTFPPLDFPAVIIHSSITPGKCYRVDPATLTCTCNYFLLRGARAALGSKERLCRHLRRVYAEHGGLSAIVNMVLMDDVHFCETDQLWSGEVEGVPVAIAWREGDPWVTLYTRSNALNQLAEFERYNFHLDRAEWADGRMPRFNAAAIRQMLGGWFGSGV
;
A
#
# COMPACT_ATOMS: atom_id res chain seq x y z
N MET A 1 4.71 2.89 -55.27
CA MET A 1 5.23 3.27 -53.94
C MET A 1 4.63 4.58 -53.41
N TRP A 2 4.59 5.65 -54.20
CA TRP A 2 4.03 6.95 -53.76
C TRP A 2 2.55 6.93 -53.34
N LEU A 3 1.70 6.15 -54.03
CA LEU A 3 0.29 5.97 -53.67
C LEU A 3 0.09 5.36 -52.28
N SER A 4 0.94 4.41 -51.88
CA SER A 4 0.87 3.75 -50.58
C SER A 4 1.27 4.69 -49.43
N VAL A 5 2.25 5.56 -49.67
CA VAL A 5 2.68 6.59 -48.71
C VAL A 5 1.60 7.66 -48.55
N LEU A 6 0.99 8.10 -49.65
CA LEU A 6 -0.14 9.04 -49.61
C LEU A 6 -1.33 8.47 -48.83
N LEU A 7 -1.65 7.19 -49.05
CA LEU A 7 -2.74 6.51 -48.35
C LEU A 7 -2.49 6.47 -46.83
N LEU A 8 -1.27 6.13 -46.41
CA LEU A 8 -0.88 6.09 -44.99
C LEU A 8 -1.02 7.47 -44.34
N ILE A 9 -0.55 8.53 -45.00
CA ILE A 9 -0.65 9.90 -44.49
C ILE A 9 -2.12 10.31 -44.33
N LEU A 10 -2.95 10.05 -45.34
CA LEU A 10 -4.37 10.38 -45.30
C LEU A 10 -5.11 9.60 -44.19
N THR A 11 -4.81 8.32 -44.02
CA THR A 11 -5.39 7.52 -42.93
C THR A 11 -4.96 8.02 -41.55
N GLY A 12 -3.69 8.42 -41.38
CA GLY A 12 -3.19 8.98 -40.12
C GLY A 12 -3.87 10.30 -39.78
N LEU A 13 -4.05 11.19 -40.77
CA LEU A 13 -4.75 12.46 -40.58
C LEU A 13 -6.23 12.26 -40.24
N LEU A 14 -6.89 11.29 -40.88
CA LEU A 14 -8.30 10.96 -40.59
C LEU A 14 -8.47 10.48 -39.14
N VAL A 15 -7.60 9.58 -38.67
CA VAL A 15 -7.65 9.07 -37.30
C VAL A 15 -7.38 10.18 -36.28
N ALA A 16 -6.42 11.07 -36.55
CA ALA A 16 -6.13 12.21 -35.68
C ALA A 16 -7.31 13.21 -35.60
N ALA A 17 -7.97 13.49 -36.73
CA ALA A 17 -9.14 14.35 -36.77
C ALA A 17 -10.32 13.76 -35.99
N LEU A 18 -10.56 12.45 -36.13
CA LEU A 18 -11.59 11.74 -35.36
C LEU A 18 -11.29 11.77 -33.86
N ALA A 19 -10.04 11.51 -33.45
CA ALA A 19 -9.65 11.59 -32.04
C ALA A 19 -9.84 13.00 -31.44
N GLY A 20 -9.56 14.06 -32.22
CA GLY A 20 -9.82 15.44 -31.83
C GLY A 20 -11.30 15.75 -31.63
N LEU A 21 -12.16 15.28 -32.55
CA LEU A 21 -13.62 15.47 -32.44
C LEU A 21 -14.20 14.76 -31.21
N PHE A 22 -13.82 13.50 -30.96
CA PHE A 22 -14.29 12.77 -29.78
C PHE A 22 -13.70 13.30 -28.47
N GLY A 23 -12.44 13.74 -28.46
CA GLY A 23 -11.81 14.36 -27.29
C GLY A 23 -12.41 15.73 -26.92
N GLY A 24 -12.85 16.51 -27.92
CA GLY A 24 -13.55 17.78 -27.72
C GLY A 24 -14.99 17.59 -27.23
N ALA A 25 -15.71 16.62 -27.79
CA ALA A 25 -17.09 16.31 -27.39
C ALA A 25 -17.17 15.79 -25.94
N PHE A 26 -16.19 15.02 -25.49
CA PHE A 26 -16.13 14.56 -24.09
C PHE A 26 -15.88 15.69 -23.09
N ARG A 27 -15.08 16.71 -23.45
CA ARG A 27 -14.85 17.87 -22.58
C ARG A 27 -16.04 18.83 -22.51
N ALA A 28 -16.87 18.88 -23.55
CA ALA A 28 -18.08 19.69 -23.54
C ALA A 28 -19.18 19.10 -22.63
N TRP A 29 -19.15 17.80 -22.36
CA TRP A 29 -20.12 17.12 -21.47
C TRP A 29 -19.79 17.27 -19.97
N ASP A 30 -18.52 17.53 -19.62
CA ASP A 30 -18.05 17.73 -18.23
C ASP A 30 -18.13 19.20 -17.75
N ALA A 31 -18.71 20.10 -18.55
CA ALA A 31 -18.98 21.47 -18.13
C ALA A 31 -20.25 21.53 -17.25
N GLY A 32 -20.09 21.12 -15.99
CA GLY A 32 -21.03 21.45 -14.92
C GLY A 32 -21.19 22.97 -14.75
N PRO A 33 -22.26 23.42 -14.07
CA PRO A 33 -22.69 24.82 -14.10
C PRO A 33 -21.63 25.78 -13.55
N LEU A 34 -21.48 26.90 -14.25
CA LEU A 34 -20.69 28.08 -13.88
C LEU A 34 -20.97 28.53 -12.43
N PRO A 35 -19.94 28.80 -11.61
CA PRO A 35 -20.15 29.50 -10.34
C PRO A 35 -20.27 31.01 -10.57
N ASP A 36 -21.29 31.60 -9.95
CA ASP A 36 -21.58 33.03 -9.91
C ASP A 36 -20.41 33.86 -9.34
N PRO A 37 -20.17 35.08 -9.85
CA PRO A 37 -19.17 35.99 -9.31
C PRO A 37 -19.81 36.85 -8.20
N GLN A 38 -19.92 36.32 -6.98
CA GLN A 38 -20.08 37.17 -5.79
C GLN A 38 -19.09 36.78 -4.70
N ILE A 39 -17.98 37.52 -4.74
CA ILE A 39 -17.05 37.71 -3.64
C ILE A 39 -17.80 38.43 -2.53
N LEU A 40 -18.10 37.72 -1.44
CA LEU A 40 -18.28 38.34 -0.13
C LEU A 40 -17.11 37.92 0.75
N SER A 41 -16.25 38.91 0.98
CA SER A 41 -15.16 38.90 1.94
C SER A 41 -15.68 38.53 3.33
N SER A 42 -15.45 37.28 3.74
CA SER A 42 -15.50 36.87 5.13
C SER A 42 -14.07 36.55 5.56
N ALA A 43 -13.65 37.17 6.67
CA ALA A 43 -12.34 37.04 7.29
C ALA A 43 -11.82 35.59 7.31
N PRO A 44 -10.50 35.37 7.20
CA PRO A 44 -9.92 34.03 7.25
C PRO A 44 -10.34 33.37 8.56
N PRO A 45 -10.95 32.17 8.55
CA PRO A 45 -11.19 31.46 9.79
C PRO A 45 -9.83 31.21 10.44
N LEU A 46 -9.74 31.52 11.74
CA LEU A 46 -8.57 31.19 12.56
C LEU A 46 -8.14 29.77 12.22
N ALA A 47 -6.87 29.62 11.87
CA ALA A 47 -6.25 28.32 11.69
C ALA A 47 -6.66 27.42 12.86
N PRO A 48 -7.20 26.22 12.61
CA PRO A 48 -7.36 25.28 13.70
C PRO A 48 -5.97 25.08 14.30
N SER A 49 -5.83 25.40 15.60
CA SER A 49 -4.70 24.94 16.39
C SER A 49 -4.43 23.49 16.02
N PRO A 50 -3.16 23.06 15.90
CA PRO A 50 -2.85 21.67 15.56
C PRO A 50 -3.65 20.80 16.51
N ALA A 51 -4.70 20.19 15.95
CA ALA A 51 -5.58 19.32 16.69
C ALA A 51 -4.65 18.26 17.25
N ARG A 52 -4.58 18.21 18.58
CA ARG A 52 -3.95 17.14 19.36
C ARG A 52 -4.32 15.85 18.65
N ARG A 53 -3.35 15.31 17.90
CA ARG A 53 -3.57 14.33 16.84
C ARG A 53 -4.25 13.15 17.50
N ARG A 54 -5.53 12.98 17.17
CA ARG A 54 -6.41 11.91 17.67
C ARG A 54 -5.64 10.60 17.77
N GLU A 55 -5.36 10.20 19.00
CA GLU A 55 -4.88 8.86 19.38
C GLU A 55 -5.99 7.79 19.24
N GLU A 56 -7.05 8.05 18.47
CA GLU A 56 -8.35 7.39 18.61
C GLU A 56 -8.70 6.34 17.53
N SER A 57 -7.72 5.74 16.84
CA SER A 57 -7.99 4.52 16.03
C SER A 57 -7.30 3.25 16.51
N TRP A 58 -6.69 3.27 17.70
CA TRP A 58 -6.13 2.09 18.36
C TRP A 58 -7.05 1.62 19.47
N VAL A 59 -8.31 1.27 19.16
CA VAL A 59 -9.24 0.74 20.15
C VAL A 59 -8.77 -0.66 20.57
N ARG A 60 -7.89 -0.67 21.59
CA ARG A 60 -7.34 -1.84 22.28
C ARG A 60 -8.49 -2.69 22.79
N ARG A 61 -8.71 -3.86 22.17
CA ARG A 61 -9.59 -4.90 22.73
C ARG A 61 -8.78 -5.85 23.62
N PRO A 62 -9.38 -6.42 24.68
CA PRO A 62 -8.68 -7.20 25.70
C PRO A 62 -8.56 -8.69 25.30
N TRP A 63 -8.15 -8.95 24.07
CA TRP A 63 -7.78 -10.31 23.63
C TRP A 63 -6.26 -10.43 23.65
N PRO A 64 -5.67 -11.62 23.87
CA PRO A 64 -4.21 -11.76 23.95
C PRO A 64 -3.48 -11.38 22.65
N TYR A 65 -4.23 -11.20 21.56
CA TYR A 65 -3.75 -10.84 20.24
C TYR A 65 -4.52 -9.62 19.72
N ILE A 66 -3.78 -8.58 19.34
CA ILE A 66 -4.35 -7.37 18.72
C ILE A 66 -4.37 -7.57 17.20
N ARG A 67 -5.54 -7.42 16.58
CA ARG A 67 -5.71 -7.52 15.12
C ARG A 67 -5.96 -6.13 14.54
N ASP A 68 -4.92 -5.55 13.96
CA ASP A 68 -5.05 -4.28 13.23
C ASP A 68 -4.78 -4.51 11.75
N ARG A 69 -5.77 -4.16 10.90
CA ARG A 69 -5.58 -4.13 9.45
C ARG A 69 -4.72 -2.93 9.11
N LEU A 70 -3.64 -3.15 8.36
CA LEU A 70 -2.75 -2.06 7.99
C LEU A 70 -3.40 -1.13 6.96
N THR A 71 -3.45 0.15 7.33
CA THR A 71 -3.81 1.27 6.45
C THR A 71 -2.63 2.23 6.34
N PHE A 72 -2.40 2.79 5.16
CA PHE A 72 -1.23 3.61 4.86
C PHE A 72 -1.65 5.06 4.56
N PRO A 73 -1.93 5.88 5.59
CA PRO A 73 -2.40 7.24 5.39
C PRO A 73 -1.30 8.10 4.75
N PRO A 74 -1.65 9.11 3.93
CA PRO A 74 -0.65 9.98 3.32
C PRO A 74 0.33 10.57 4.34
N LEU A 75 1.58 10.71 3.93
CA LEU A 75 2.63 11.28 4.78
C LEU A 75 2.76 12.76 4.52
N ASP A 76 2.91 13.54 5.59
CA ASP A 76 3.31 14.94 5.50
C ASP A 76 4.82 15.01 5.20
N PHE A 77 5.18 14.64 3.97
CA PHE A 77 6.54 14.54 3.50
C PHE A 77 6.60 14.96 2.01
N PRO A 78 7.57 15.81 1.62
CA PRO A 78 7.62 16.34 0.27
C PRO A 78 7.84 15.22 -0.76
N ALA A 79 7.41 15.48 -2.00
CA ALA A 79 7.67 14.58 -3.10
C ALA A 79 9.18 14.40 -3.33
N VAL A 80 9.59 13.16 -3.58
CA VAL A 80 10.98 12.77 -3.81
C VAL A 80 11.19 12.15 -5.19
N ILE A 81 12.43 12.18 -5.66
CA ILE A 81 12.86 11.50 -6.87
C ILE A 81 13.65 10.25 -6.49
N ILE A 82 13.18 9.08 -6.94
CA ILE A 82 13.87 7.80 -6.75
C ILE A 82 14.46 7.35 -8.08
N HIS A 83 15.77 7.13 -8.11
CA HIS A 83 16.46 6.56 -9.27
C HIS A 83 16.27 5.05 -9.33
N SER A 84 16.01 4.52 -10.53
CA SER A 84 15.92 3.09 -10.77
C SER A 84 17.28 2.43 -10.50
N SER A 85 17.30 1.38 -9.70
CA SER A 85 18.50 0.58 -9.48
C SER A 85 18.85 -0.33 -10.67
N ILE A 86 17.90 -0.56 -11.58
CA ILE A 86 18.04 -1.51 -12.70
C ILE A 86 18.28 -0.77 -14.02
N THR A 87 17.69 0.40 -14.19
CA THR A 87 17.70 1.14 -15.47
C THR A 87 18.37 2.49 -15.28
N PRO A 88 19.64 2.66 -15.70
CA PRO A 88 20.34 3.93 -15.60
C PRO A 88 19.54 5.08 -16.23
N GLY A 89 19.55 6.25 -15.59
CA GLY A 89 18.85 7.45 -16.05
C GLY A 89 17.33 7.44 -15.86
N LYS A 90 16.71 6.30 -15.54
CA LYS A 90 15.28 6.24 -15.21
C LYS A 90 15.05 6.68 -13.78
N CYS A 91 14.18 7.67 -13.59
CA CYS A 91 13.77 8.15 -12.28
C CYS A 91 12.25 8.10 -12.13
N TYR A 92 11.81 8.07 -10.88
CA TYR A 92 10.40 8.07 -10.51
C TYR A 92 10.18 9.19 -9.50
N ARG A 93 9.28 10.10 -9.83
CA ARG A 93 8.69 11.00 -8.84
C ARG A 93 7.70 10.22 -7.97
N VAL A 94 7.89 10.31 -6.66
CA VAL A 94 7.04 9.71 -5.63
C VAL A 94 6.54 10.84 -4.75
N ASP A 95 5.24 10.91 -4.55
CA ASP A 95 4.60 11.91 -3.69
C ASP A 95 3.83 11.18 -2.57
N PRO A 96 4.40 11.12 -1.35
CA PRO A 96 3.77 10.47 -0.21
C PRO A 96 2.55 11.21 0.32
N ALA A 97 2.44 12.53 0.11
CA ALA A 97 1.33 13.35 0.57
C ALA A 97 0.05 13.11 -0.24
N THR A 98 0.20 12.68 -1.50
CA THR A 98 -0.93 12.29 -2.37
C THR A 98 -1.01 10.78 -2.61
N LEU A 99 -0.08 10.01 -2.05
CA LEU A 99 0.11 8.59 -2.33
C LEU A 99 0.17 8.29 -3.82
N THR A 100 1.02 9.02 -4.53
CA THR A 100 1.20 8.87 -5.98
C THR A 100 2.64 8.54 -6.38
N CYS A 101 2.78 7.85 -7.50
CA CYS A 101 4.09 7.54 -8.08
C CYS A 101 3.99 7.50 -9.60
N THR A 102 5.05 7.94 -10.27
CA THR A 102 5.15 7.94 -11.74
C THR A 102 5.59 6.60 -12.34
N CYS A 103 5.79 5.56 -11.53
CA CYS A 103 6.17 4.24 -12.04
C CYS A 103 5.01 3.52 -12.73
N ASN A 104 5.31 2.69 -13.73
CA ASN A 104 4.31 1.95 -14.51
C ASN A 104 3.37 1.11 -13.64
N TYR A 105 3.88 0.45 -12.60
CA TYR A 105 3.03 -0.31 -11.67
C TYR A 105 1.93 0.56 -11.07
N PHE A 106 2.29 1.76 -10.60
CA PHE A 106 1.32 2.68 -10.02
C PHE A 106 0.33 3.17 -11.07
N LEU A 107 0.82 3.63 -12.23
CA LEU A 107 -0.04 4.16 -13.29
C LEU A 107 -1.04 3.13 -13.82
N LEU A 108 -0.65 1.85 -13.89
CA LEU A 108 -1.50 0.78 -14.40
C LEU A 108 -2.43 0.16 -13.35
N ARG A 109 -2.01 0.12 -12.08
CA ARG A 109 -2.75 -0.56 -11.00
C ARG A 109 -3.02 0.34 -9.80
N GLY A 110 -1.95 0.86 -9.18
CA GLY A 110 -2.05 1.60 -7.91
C GLY A 110 -2.94 2.84 -7.95
N ALA A 111 -2.99 3.56 -9.07
CA ALA A 111 -3.77 4.78 -9.22
C ALA A 111 -5.29 4.56 -9.09
N ARG A 112 -5.76 3.33 -9.35
CA ARG A 112 -7.18 2.96 -9.25
C ARG A 112 -7.55 2.43 -7.87
N ALA A 113 -6.57 2.14 -7.03
CA ALA A 113 -6.79 1.64 -5.69
C ALA A 113 -7.16 2.79 -4.73
N ALA A 114 -7.95 2.46 -3.71
CA ALA A 114 -8.37 3.40 -2.69
C ALA A 114 -7.16 4.05 -1.99
N LEU A 115 -7.28 5.32 -1.61
CA LEU A 115 -6.29 5.97 -0.74
C LEU A 115 -6.15 5.20 0.57
N GLY A 116 -4.93 5.03 1.05
CA GLY A 116 -4.66 4.25 2.26
C GLY A 116 -4.55 2.73 2.06
N SER A 117 -4.93 2.22 0.90
CA SER A 117 -4.86 0.78 0.59
C SER A 117 -3.44 0.32 0.26
N LYS A 118 -3.12 -0.94 0.56
CA LYS A 118 -1.81 -1.52 0.23
C LYS A 118 -1.61 -1.66 -1.29
N GLU A 119 -2.70 -1.86 -2.03
CA GLU A 119 -2.71 -2.01 -3.48
C GLU A 119 -2.21 -0.75 -4.18
N ARG A 120 -2.37 0.41 -3.52
CA ARG A 120 -1.85 1.70 -3.99
C ARG A 120 -0.35 1.84 -3.80
N LEU A 121 0.26 1.07 -2.90
CA LEU A 121 1.69 1.16 -2.58
C LEU A 121 2.54 0.37 -3.59
N CYS A 122 3.03 1.07 -4.61
CA CYS A 122 4.12 0.54 -5.42
C CYS A 122 5.41 0.39 -4.60
N ARG A 123 6.39 -0.38 -5.12
CA ARG A 123 7.70 -0.56 -4.49
C ARG A 123 8.37 0.75 -4.06
N HIS A 124 8.22 1.81 -4.86
CA HIS A 124 8.80 3.12 -4.57
C HIS A 124 8.10 3.81 -3.38
N LEU A 125 6.77 3.79 -3.34
CA LEU A 125 6.00 4.31 -2.19
C LEU A 125 6.32 3.52 -0.92
N ARG A 126 6.39 2.18 -1.00
CA ARG A 126 6.75 1.32 0.13
C ARG A 126 8.10 1.69 0.73
N ARG A 127 9.10 1.94 -0.12
CA ARG A 127 10.43 2.40 0.31
C ARG A 127 10.34 3.72 1.08
N VAL A 128 9.60 4.70 0.57
CA VAL A 128 9.42 5.99 1.25
C VAL A 128 8.68 5.81 2.58
N TYR A 129 7.68 4.93 2.65
CA TYR A 129 7.02 4.58 3.92
C TYR A 129 7.96 3.93 4.92
N ALA A 130 8.82 3.02 4.47
CA ALA A 130 9.78 2.37 5.35
C ALA A 130 10.79 3.38 5.93
N GLU A 131 11.18 4.38 5.15
CA GLU A 131 12.15 5.40 5.55
C GLU A 131 11.52 6.54 6.38
N HIS A 132 10.27 6.94 6.09
CA HIS A 132 9.67 8.18 6.63
C HIS A 132 8.28 8.02 7.24
N GLY A 133 7.64 6.85 7.12
CA GLY A 133 6.25 6.63 7.54
C GLY A 133 6.05 6.46 9.06
N GLY A 134 7.14 6.33 9.83
CA GLY A 134 7.06 6.09 11.27
C GLY A 134 6.36 4.77 11.64
N LEU A 135 6.32 3.81 10.72
CA LEU A 135 5.74 2.49 10.95
C LEU A 135 6.65 1.68 11.87
N SER A 136 6.06 0.70 12.57
CA SER A 136 6.83 -0.24 13.38
C SER A 136 7.81 -1.03 12.51
N ALA A 137 8.97 -1.38 13.07
CA ALA A 137 10.05 -2.02 12.32
C ALA A 137 9.62 -3.34 11.66
N ILE A 138 8.70 -4.08 12.29
CA ILE A 138 8.13 -5.30 11.71
C ILE A 138 7.29 -5.03 10.47
N VAL A 139 6.48 -3.95 10.47
CA VAL A 139 5.69 -3.55 9.31
C VAL A 139 6.59 -3.08 8.17
N ASN A 140 7.67 -2.37 8.49
CA ASN A 140 8.68 -2.00 7.48
C ASN A 140 9.31 -3.22 6.83
N MET A 141 9.59 -4.29 7.59
CA MET A 141 10.07 -5.55 7.01
C MET A 141 9.04 -6.12 6.02
N VAL A 142 7.75 -6.17 6.38
CA VAL A 142 6.72 -6.70 5.48
C VAL A 142 6.55 -5.84 4.22
N LEU A 143 6.62 -4.51 4.35
CA LEU A 143 6.56 -3.60 3.19
C LEU A 143 7.69 -3.83 2.20
N MET A 144 8.87 -4.18 2.70
CA MET A 144 10.08 -4.38 1.90
C MET A 144 10.24 -5.81 1.38
N ASP A 145 9.44 -6.78 1.88
CA ASP A 145 9.36 -8.14 1.32
C ASP A 145 8.51 -8.13 0.03
N ASP A 146 9.18 -7.79 -1.08
CA ASP A 146 8.56 -7.58 -2.38
C ASP A 146 7.74 -8.77 -2.92
N VAL A 147 8.11 -10.01 -2.56
CA VAL A 147 7.50 -11.23 -3.10
C VAL A 147 6.08 -11.41 -2.57
N HIS A 148 5.89 -11.32 -1.25
CA HIS A 148 4.60 -11.61 -0.64
C HIS A 148 3.71 -10.38 -0.58
N PHE A 149 4.28 -9.16 -0.54
CA PHE A 149 3.48 -7.95 -0.43
C PHE A 149 2.51 -7.74 -1.59
N CYS A 150 2.94 -8.04 -2.82
CA CYS A 150 2.10 -7.88 -4.01
C CYS A 150 1.03 -8.98 -4.14
N GLU A 151 1.26 -10.10 -3.46
CA GLU A 151 0.49 -11.33 -3.58
C GLU A 151 -0.56 -11.50 -2.48
N THR A 152 -0.31 -10.88 -1.34
CA THR A 152 -1.15 -10.88 -0.15
C THR A 152 -2.40 -10.04 -0.39
N ASP A 153 -3.57 -10.48 0.09
CA ASP A 153 -4.81 -9.69 0.11
C ASP A 153 -5.02 -8.96 1.44
N GLN A 154 -4.50 -9.55 2.51
CA GLN A 154 -4.78 -9.12 3.85
C GLN A 154 -3.47 -9.04 4.64
N LEU A 155 -3.22 -7.87 5.19
CA LEU A 155 -2.01 -7.56 5.94
C LEU A 155 -2.41 -7.03 7.33
N TRP A 156 -1.90 -7.70 8.37
CA TRP A 156 -2.14 -7.33 9.75
C TRP A 156 -0.85 -7.18 10.53
N SER A 157 -0.91 -6.39 11.58
CA SER A 157 0.13 -6.32 12.60
C SER A 157 -0.49 -6.29 13.99
N GLY A 158 0.27 -6.75 14.97
CA GLY A 158 -0.11 -6.71 16.37
C GLY A 158 0.97 -7.29 17.25
N GLU A 159 0.57 -7.74 18.43
CA GLU A 159 1.44 -8.37 19.40
C GLU A 159 0.84 -9.68 19.89
N VAL A 160 1.71 -10.64 20.18
CA VAL A 160 1.39 -11.95 20.76
C VAL A 160 2.24 -12.10 22.01
N GLU A 161 1.61 -11.98 23.17
CA GLU A 161 2.28 -12.02 24.49
C GLU A 161 3.49 -11.05 24.54
N GLY A 162 3.30 -9.83 24.05
CA GLY A 162 4.32 -8.76 24.03
C GLY A 162 5.39 -8.91 22.96
N VAL A 163 5.30 -9.92 22.08
CA VAL A 163 6.19 -10.06 20.90
C VAL A 163 5.49 -9.49 19.67
N PRO A 164 6.08 -8.53 18.95
CA PRO A 164 5.50 -7.99 17.72
C PRO A 164 5.38 -9.06 16.64
N VAL A 165 4.23 -9.08 15.99
CA VAL A 165 3.89 -10.01 14.91
C VAL A 165 3.26 -9.25 13.75
N ALA A 166 3.61 -9.62 12.52
CA ALA A 166 2.90 -9.20 11.32
C ALA A 166 2.53 -10.42 10.48
N ILE A 167 1.36 -10.38 9.87
CA ILE A 167 0.80 -11.49 9.09
C ILE A 167 0.42 -10.99 7.72
N ALA A 168 0.90 -11.67 6.70
CA ALA A 168 0.55 -11.49 5.31
C ALA A 168 -0.13 -12.76 4.81
N TRP A 169 -1.36 -12.63 4.32
CA TRP A 169 -2.16 -13.75 3.82
C TRP A 169 -2.94 -13.38 2.56
N ARG A 170 -2.98 -14.32 1.62
CA ARG A 170 -3.88 -14.29 0.47
C ARG A 170 -5.11 -15.11 0.81
N GLU A 171 -6.28 -14.56 0.54
CA GLU A 171 -7.52 -15.27 0.84
C GLU A 171 -7.62 -16.55 -0.01
N GLY A 172 -7.93 -17.67 0.63
CA GLY A 172 -7.99 -18.99 -0.01
C GLY A 172 -6.64 -19.71 -0.15
N ASP A 173 -5.51 -19.08 0.21
CA ASP A 173 -4.23 -19.78 0.32
C ASP A 173 -4.15 -20.50 1.69
N PRO A 174 -3.84 -21.80 1.76
CA PRO A 174 -3.64 -22.46 3.04
C PRO A 174 -2.40 -21.97 3.79
N TRP A 175 -1.48 -21.28 3.12
CA TRP A 175 -0.25 -20.76 3.72
C TRP A 175 -0.40 -19.31 4.16
N VAL A 176 -0.06 -19.08 5.42
CA VAL A 176 0.05 -17.74 6.02
C VAL A 176 1.53 -17.40 6.20
N THR A 177 1.94 -16.25 5.71
CA THR A 177 3.28 -15.70 5.96
C THR A 177 3.25 -14.88 7.24
N LEU A 178 4.11 -15.25 8.18
CA LEU A 178 4.25 -14.65 9.49
C LEU A 178 5.63 -13.98 9.59
N TYR A 179 5.67 -12.78 10.12
CA TYR A 179 6.88 -12.12 10.55
C TYR A 179 6.81 -11.99 12.07
N THR A 180 7.88 -12.34 12.75
CA THR A 180 7.99 -12.18 14.22
C THR A 180 9.45 -12.07 14.61
N ARG A 181 9.68 -11.65 15.85
CA ARG A 181 11.02 -11.41 16.37
C ARG A 181 11.85 -12.70 16.41
N SER A 182 13.10 -12.64 15.97
CA SER A 182 14.04 -13.78 15.96
C SER A 182 15.11 -13.71 17.06
N ASN A 183 15.31 -12.53 17.64
CA ASN A 183 16.34 -12.28 18.64
C ASN A 183 15.80 -11.91 20.02
N ALA A 184 16.70 -11.86 21.01
CA ALA A 184 16.32 -11.64 22.40
C ALA A 184 15.69 -10.26 22.61
N LEU A 185 14.74 -10.16 23.55
CA LEU A 185 13.96 -8.93 23.81
C LEU A 185 14.81 -7.72 24.22
N ASN A 186 15.99 -7.97 24.78
CA ASN A 186 16.96 -6.95 25.21
C ASN A 186 17.91 -6.45 24.09
N GLN A 187 17.79 -6.98 22.86
CA GLN A 187 18.58 -6.56 21.70
C GLN A 187 17.78 -5.59 20.81
N LEU A 188 18.44 -4.98 19.82
CA LEU A 188 17.74 -4.27 18.75
C LEU A 188 16.84 -5.27 18.02
N ALA A 189 15.56 -4.98 17.80
CA ALA A 189 14.63 -5.97 17.26
C ALA A 189 15.05 -6.44 15.85
N GLU A 190 15.28 -7.74 15.72
CA GLU A 190 15.44 -8.44 14.44
C GLU A 190 14.21 -9.31 14.21
N PHE A 191 13.73 -9.33 12.98
CA PHE A 191 12.53 -10.05 12.59
C PHE A 191 12.87 -11.09 11.54
N GLU A 192 12.15 -12.20 11.59
CA GLU A 192 12.30 -13.32 10.68
C GLU A 192 10.94 -13.75 10.14
N ARG A 193 10.97 -14.29 8.93
CA ARG A 193 9.81 -14.78 8.19
C ARG A 193 9.63 -16.28 8.42
N TYR A 194 8.40 -16.67 8.72
CA TYR A 194 7.94 -18.04 8.84
C TYR A 194 6.70 -18.24 7.97
N ASN A 195 6.43 -19.45 7.54
CA ASN A 195 5.18 -19.80 6.86
C ASN A 195 4.46 -20.87 7.66
N PHE A 196 3.15 -20.72 7.80
CA PHE A 196 2.30 -21.62 8.57
C PHE A 196 1.14 -22.12 7.71
N HIS A 197 0.94 -23.42 7.65
CA HIS A 197 -0.19 -24.03 6.95
C HIS A 197 -1.40 -24.09 7.89
N LEU A 198 -2.50 -23.44 7.52
CA LEU A 198 -3.72 -23.36 8.33
C LEU A 198 -4.34 -24.74 8.56
N ASP A 199 -4.62 -25.50 7.50
CA ASP A 199 -5.35 -26.77 7.63
C ASP A 199 -4.57 -27.86 8.38
N ARG A 200 -3.26 -27.94 8.13
CA ARG A 200 -2.36 -28.93 8.76
C ARG A 200 -1.83 -28.47 10.11
N ALA A 201 -2.05 -27.20 10.45
CA ALA A 201 -1.49 -26.53 11.60
C ALA A 201 0.04 -26.69 11.73
N GLU A 202 0.78 -26.73 10.62
CA GLU A 202 2.23 -27.01 10.59
C GLU A 202 3.07 -25.82 10.11
N TRP A 203 4.31 -25.74 10.58
CA TRP A 203 5.28 -24.76 10.10
C TRP A 203 6.01 -25.28 8.86
N ALA A 204 6.21 -24.43 7.86
CA ALA A 204 7.01 -24.77 6.70
C ALA A 204 8.42 -25.20 7.12
N ASP A 205 8.92 -26.28 6.51
CA ASP A 205 10.25 -26.84 6.75
C ASP A 205 10.56 -27.16 8.23
N GLY A 206 9.51 -27.31 9.07
CA GLY A 206 9.66 -27.50 10.52
C GLY A 206 10.22 -26.29 11.28
N ARG A 207 10.40 -25.14 10.62
CA ARG A 207 10.95 -23.92 11.22
C ARG A 207 9.86 -23.15 11.94
N MET A 208 9.79 -23.33 13.26
CA MET A 208 8.88 -22.57 14.11
C MET A 208 9.52 -21.28 14.64
N PRO A 209 8.72 -20.25 14.96
CA PRO A 209 9.19 -19.07 15.68
C PRO A 209 9.93 -19.42 16.96
N ARG A 210 11.01 -18.71 17.24
CA ARG A 210 11.75 -18.89 18.50
C ARG A 210 10.95 -18.49 19.73
N PHE A 211 10.06 -17.51 19.58
CA PHE A 211 9.22 -16.98 20.66
C PHE A 211 7.75 -17.24 20.36
N ASN A 212 7.02 -17.63 21.39
CA ASN A 212 5.55 -17.72 21.42
C ASN A 212 4.94 -18.58 20.30
N ALA A 213 5.67 -19.56 19.75
CA ALA A 213 5.19 -20.37 18.63
C ALA A 213 3.84 -21.07 18.90
N ALA A 214 3.63 -21.57 20.12
CA ALA A 214 2.36 -22.19 20.51
C ALA A 214 1.21 -21.18 20.57
N ALA A 215 1.43 -20.01 21.17
CA ALA A 215 0.47 -18.91 21.23
C ALA A 215 0.12 -18.38 19.82
N ILE A 216 1.14 -18.19 18.96
CA ILE A 216 0.94 -17.80 17.56
C ILE A 216 0.14 -18.85 16.79
N ARG A 217 0.44 -20.15 16.95
CA ARG A 217 -0.35 -21.22 16.35
C ARG A 217 -1.82 -21.16 16.80
N GLN A 218 -2.07 -20.98 18.10
CA GLN A 218 -3.42 -20.86 18.63
C GLN A 218 -4.14 -19.63 18.09
N MET A 219 -3.45 -18.48 18.00
CA MET A 219 -3.95 -17.27 17.39
C MET A 219 -4.38 -17.50 15.94
N LEU A 220 -3.49 -18.08 15.12
CA LEU A 220 -3.78 -18.37 13.71
C LEU A 220 -4.98 -19.30 13.57
N GLY A 221 -5.06 -20.35 14.39
CA GLY A 221 -6.23 -21.24 14.45
C GLY A 221 -7.53 -20.51 14.83
N GLY A 222 -7.47 -19.60 15.81
CA GLY A 222 -8.64 -18.79 16.18
C GLY A 222 -9.04 -17.75 15.12
N TRP A 223 -8.06 -17.18 14.41
CA TRP A 223 -8.30 -16.12 13.42
C TRP A 223 -8.82 -16.65 12.09
N PHE A 224 -8.36 -17.82 11.68
CA PHE A 224 -8.67 -18.39 10.35
C PHE A 224 -9.45 -19.70 10.41
N GLY A 225 -9.47 -20.42 11.55
CA GLY A 225 -10.05 -21.75 11.67
C GLY A 225 -11.57 -21.83 11.85
N SER A 226 -12.30 -20.70 11.72
CA SER A 226 -13.78 -20.68 11.83
C SER A 226 -14.50 -20.39 10.51
N GLY A 227 -13.81 -20.46 9.36
CA GLY A 227 -14.44 -20.15 8.07
C GLY A 227 -13.63 -20.50 6.83
N VAL A 228 -13.01 -21.67 6.79
CA VAL A 228 -12.56 -22.33 5.55
C VAL A 228 -13.41 -23.57 5.32
#